data_AF-A0A150MLP5-F1
#
_entry.id   AF-A0A150MLP5-F1
#
_cell.length_a   1.000
_cell.length_b   1.000
_cell.length_c   1.000
_cell.angle_alpha   90.00
_cell.angle_beta   90.00
_cell.angle_gamma   90.00
#
_symmetry.space_group_name_H-M   'P 1'
#
loop_
_entity.id
_entity.type
_entity.pdbx_description
1 polymer ?
#
loop_
_entity_poly.entity_id
_entity_poly.type
_entity_poly.pdbx_seq_one_letter_code
_entity_poly.pdbx_strand_id
1 'polypeptide(L)'
;MSEENVQERNRNLQKAQRIIQELMVTLNQKYEVAKQMMVMYEYMNRRLIEANIKNDISIVEEVEGFVIEFRDTWEEVIRLTRQKQFKGDQV
;
A
#
# COMPACT_ATOMS: atom_id res chain seq x y z
N MET A 1 -5.42 -2.43 27.56
CA MET A 1 -5.05 -1.26 26.73
C MET A 1 -5.58 -0.01 27.40
N SER A 2 -4.77 1.05 27.50
CA SER A 2 -5.23 2.36 27.97
C SER A 2 -6.05 3.07 26.87
N GLU A 3 -6.83 4.07 27.27
CA GLU A 3 -7.61 4.91 26.35
C GLU A 3 -6.70 5.65 25.35
N GLU A 4 -5.52 6.10 25.82
CA GLU A 4 -4.46 6.70 25.00
C GLU A 4 -3.97 5.75 23.88
N ASN A 5 -3.72 4.48 24.20
CA ASN A 5 -3.28 3.49 23.21
C ASN A 5 -4.34 3.23 22.13
N VAL A 6 -5.63 3.30 22.48
CA VAL A 6 -6.73 3.12 21.53
C VAL A 6 -6.81 4.30 20.56
N GLN A 7 -6.69 5.53 21.07
CA GLN A 7 -6.68 6.74 20.24
C GLN A 7 -5.47 6.78 19.29
N GLU A 8 -4.29 6.41 19.78
CA GLU A 8 -3.09 6.33 18.97
C GLU A 8 -3.21 5.28 17.86
N ARG A 9 -3.67 4.06 18.18
CA ARG A 9 -3.91 3.01 17.19
C ARG A 9 -4.87 3.50 16.10
N ASN A 10 -6.00 4.08 16.50
CA ASN A 10 -7.00 4.59 15.56
C ASN A 10 -6.41 5.65 14.62
N ARG A 11 -5.67 6.62 15.17
CA ARG A 11 -5.01 7.69 14.41
C ARG A 11 -4.03 7.13 13.39
N ASN A 12 -3.22 6.15 13.77
CA ASN A 12 -2.20 5.56 12.89
C ASN A 12 -2.85 4.71 11.79
N LEU A 13 -3.89 3.93 12.10
CA LEU A 13 -4.63 3.17 11.09
C LEU A 13 -5.34 4.08 10.08
N GLN A 14 -5.92 5.21 10.53
CA GLN A 14 -6.49 6.21 9.64
C GLN A 14 -5.45 6.89 8.73
N LYS A 15 -4.21 7.07 9.21
CA LYS A 15 -3.11 7.56 8.35
C LYS A 15 -2.77 6.53 7.26
N ALA A 16 -2.64 5.25 7.62
CA ALA A 16 -2.38 4.18 6.65
C ALA A 16 -3.50 4.09 5.60
N GLN A 17 -4.77 4.14 6.03
CA GLN A 17 -5.92 4.15 5.12
C GLN A 17 -5.87 5.31 4.12
N ARG A 18 -5.52 6.52 4.57
CA ARG A 18 -5.37 7.70 3.69
C ARG A 18 -4.26 7.52 2.64
N ILE A 19 -3.13 6.92 3.02
CA ILE A 19 -2.06 6.62 2.06
C ILE A 19 -2.53 5.63 0.99
N ILE A 20 -3.20 4.54 1.39
CA ILE A 20 -3.74 3.57 0.44
C ILE A 20 -4.78 4.22 -0.48
N GLN A 21 -5.65 5.08 0.05
CA GLN A 21 -6.61 5.84 -0.75
C GLN A 21 -5.92 6.77 -1.76
N GLU A 22 -4.85 7.44 -1.36
CA GLU A 22 -4.07 8.28 -2.27
C GLU A 22 -3.46 7.46 -3.42
N LEU A 23 -2.95 6.26 -3.12
CA LEU A 23 -2.46 5.32 -4.14
C LEU A 23 -3.57 4.84 -5.09
N MET A 24 -4.81 4.70 -4.60
CA MET A 24 -5.96 4.36 -5.43
C MET A 24 -6.34 5.48 -6.40
N VAL A 25 -6.45 6.72 -5.91
CA VAL A 25 -6.92 7.86 -6.74
C VAL A 25 -5.87 8.34 -7.73
N THR A 26 -4.58 8.13 -7.44
CA THR A 26 -3.47 8.48 -8.33
C THR A 26 -3.17 7.42 -9.39
N LEU A 27 -3.86 6.27 -9.33
CA LEU A 27 -3.60 5.15 -10.22
C LEU A 27 -4.11 5.41 -11.64
N ASN A 28 -3.22 5.31 -12.63
CA ASN A 28 -3.57 5.52 -14.03
C ASN A 28 -4.31 4.30 -14.62
N GLN A 29 -5.62 4.41 -14.72
CA GLN A 29 -6.55 3.36 -15.18
C GLN A 29 -6.40 2.96 -16.66
N LYS A 30 -5.54 3.65 -17.43
CA LYS A 30 -5.29 3.28 -18.83
C LYS A 30 -4.53 1.96 -18.99
N TYR A 31 -3.85 1.50 -17.95
CA TYR A 31 -3.04 0.28 -17.98
C TYR A 31 -3.79 -0.88 -17.33
N GLU A 32 -3.70 -2.07 -17.91
CA GLU A 32 -4.42 -3.26 -17.39
C GLU A 32 -3.98 -3.64 -15.98
N VAL A 33 -2.70 -3.45 -15.65
CA VAL A 33 -2.14 -3.69 -14.31
C VAL A 33 -2.83 -2.82 -13.24
N ALA A 34 -3.33 -1.64 -13.61
CA ALA A 34 -4.02 -0.75 -12.67
C ALA A 34 -5.27 -1.41 -12.07
N LYS A 35 -5.98 -2.26 -12.82
CA LYS A 35 -7.16 -2.96 -12.28
C LYS A 35 -6.77 -3.93 -11.17
N GLN A 36 -5.69 -4.67 -11.36
CA GLN A 36 -5.19 -5.62 -10.36
C GLN A 36 -4.68 -4.89 -9.11
N MET A 37 -3.95 -3.78 -9.29
CA MET A 37 -3.49 -2.93 -8.19
C MET A 37 -4.66 -2.32 -7.41
N MET A 38 -5.71 -1.85 -8.10
CA MET A 38 -6.91 -1.28 -7.47
C MET A 38 -7.59 -2.29 -6.55
N VAL A 39 -7.78 -3.54 -7.00
CA VAL A 39 -8.38 -4.62 -6.18
C VAL A 39 -7.57 -4.85 -4.90
N MET A 40 -6.23 -4.84 -5.01
CA MET A 40 -5.37 -5.04 -3.85
C MET A 40 -5.42 -3.87 -2.87
N TYR A 41 -5.43 -2.63 -3.38
CA TYR A 41 -5.57 -1.44 -2.55
C TYR A 41 -6.93 -1.38 -1.84
N GLU A 42 -8.03 -1.69 -2.55
CA GLU A 42 -9.37 -1.79 -1.96
C GLU A 42 -9.42 -2.83 -0.84
N TYR A 43 -8.83 -4.00 -1.06
CA TYR A 43 -8.73 -5.05 -0.05
C TYR A 43 -7.97 -4.55 1.18
N MET A 44 -6.77 -4.00 1.01
CA MET A 44 -5.95 -3.49 2.12
C MET A 44 -6.67 -2.37 2.89
N ASN A 45 -7.32 -1.43 2.19
CA ASN A 45 -8.06 -0.35 2.82
C ASN A 45 -9.21 -0.89 3.70
N ARG A 46 -9.99 -1.83 3.16
CA ARG A 46 -11.08 -2.48 3.89
C ARG A 46 -10.56 -3.25 5.11
N ARG A 47 -9.45 -3.97 4.99
CA ARG A 47 -8.83 -4.71 6.09
C ARG A 47 -8.32 -3.78 7.18
N LEU A 48 -7.71 -2.65 6.84
CA LEU A 48 -7.30 -1.64 7.84
C LEU A 48 -8.49 -1.03 8.60
N ILE A 49 -9.65 -0.87 7.95
CA ILE A 49 -10.87 -0.43 8.63
C ILE A 49 -11.34 -1.51 9.60
N GLU A 50 -11.38 -2.77 9.17
CA GLU A 50 -11.74 -3.91 10.00
C GLU A 50 -10.81 -4.08 11.20
N ALA A 51 -9.49 -3.96 11.00
CA ALA A 51 -8.48 -4.00 12.05
C ALA A 51 -8.73 -2.94 13.12
N ASN A 52 -9.14 -1.74 12.70
CA ASN A 52 -9.40 -0.65 13.63
C ASN A 52 -10.65 -0.89 14.48
N ILE A 53 -11.72 -1.41 13.87
CA ILE A 53 -13.01 -1.74 14.53
C ILE A 53 -12.85 -2.93 15.47
N LYS A 54 -12.24 -4.03 14.98
CA LYS A 54 -12.08 -5.27 15.74
C LYS A 54 -10.90 -5.24 16.70
N ASN A 55 -10.01 -4.26 16.56
CA ASN A 55 -8.75 -4.20 17.31
C ASN A 55 -7.93 -5.49 17.15
N ASP A 56 -7.75 -5.91 15.91
CA ASP A 56 -7.05 -7.14 15.56
C ASP A 56 -5.73 -6.82 14.86
N ILE A 57 -4.62 -7.11 15.55
CA ILE A 57 -3.26 -6.86 15.06
C ILE A 57 -2.87 -7.79 13.91
N SER A 58 -3.43 -9.01 13.86
CA SER A 58 -3.12 -9.98 12.80
C SER A 58 -3.50 -9.44 11.41
N ILE A 59 -4.58 -8.64 11.36
CA ILE A 59 -5.03 -7.96 10.14
C ILE A 59 -4.03 -6.88 9.72
N VAL A 60 -3.42 -6.19 10.68
CA VAL A 60 -2.41 -5.17 10.39
C VAL A 60 -1.15 -5.81 9.84
N GLU A 61 -0.68 -6.91 10.45
CA GLU A 61 0.47 -7.68 9.99
C GLU A 61 0.27 -8.25 8.58
N GLU A 62 -0.94 -8.74 8.27
CA GLU A 62 -1.33 -9.19 6.93
C GLU A 62 -1.19 -8.06 5.90
N VAL A 63 -1.79 -6.89 6.19
CA VAL A 63 -1.74 -5.73 5.29
C VAL A 63 -0.32 -5.19 5.15
N GLU A 64 0.45 -5.16 6.23
CA GLU A 64 1.86 -4.77 6.21
C GLU A 64 2.67 -5.67 5.26
N GLY A 65 2.47 -6.99 5.33
CA GLY A 65 3.10 -7.94 4.42
C GLY A 65 2.81 -7.61 2.94
N PHE A 66 1.55 -7.34 2.61
CA PHE A 66 1.18 -6.92 1.25
C PHE A 66 1.83 -5.60 0.84
N VAL A 67 1.85 -4.60 1.71
CA VAL A 67 2.47 -3.29 1.40
C VAL A 67 3.98 -3.44 1.19
N ILE A 68 4.66 -4.28 1.98
CA ILE A 68 6.09 -4.56 1.84
C ILE A 68 6.39 -5.22 0.49
N GLU A 69 5.68 -6.29 0.14
CA GLU A 69 5.87 -6.98 -1.14
C GLU A 69 5.63 -6.04 -2.33
N PHE A 70 4.63 -5.17 -2.23
CA PHE A 70 4.30 -4.19 -3.25
C PHE A 70 5.38 -3.12 -3.40
N ARG A 71 5.90 -2.61 -2.28
CA ARG A 71 7.02 -1.66 -2.25
C ARG A 71 8.26 -2.27 -2.89
N ASP A 72 8.60 -3.50 -2.54
CA ASP A 72 9.80 -4.18 -3.03
C ASP A 72 9.70 -4.43 -4.55
N THR A 73 8.50 -4.82 -5.01
CA THR A 73 8.22 -4.93 -6.46
C THR A 73 8.38 -3.58 -7.17
N TRP A 74 7.89 -2.50 -6.57
CA TRP A 74 8.01 -1.15 -7.14
C TRP A 74 9.47 -0.67 -7.18
N GLU A 75 10.25 -0.95 -6.14
CA GLU A 75 11.69 -0.68 -6.11
C GLU A 75 12.41 -1.39 -7.25
N GLU A 76 12.09 -2.66 -7.49
CA GLU A 76 12.66 -3.43 -8.58
C GLU A 76 12.32 -2.84 -9.95
N VAL A 77 11.07 -2.43 -10.16
CA VAL A 77 10.63 -1.77 -11.40
C VAL A 77 11.41 -0.48 -11.63
N ILE A 78 11.62 0.34 -10.60
CA ILE A 78 12.43 1.57 -10.70
C ILE A 78 13.88 1.23 -11.07
N ARG A 79 14.47 0.21 -10.42
CA ARG A 79 15.85 -0.23 -10.69
C ARG A 79 16.03 -0.67 -12.14
N LEU A 80 15.14 -1.53 -12.64
CA LEU A 80 15.15 -2.02 -14.01
C LEU A 80 14.92 -0.90 -15.03
N THR A 81 14.03 0.04 -14.73
CA THR A 81 13.75 1.19 -15.60
C THR A 81 14.96 2.11 -15.73
N ARG A 82 15.63 2.43 -14.62
CA ARG A 82 16.87 3.23 -14.62
C ARG A 82 17.97 2.53 -15.42
N GLN A 83 18.18 1.23 -15.20
CA GLN A 83 19.18 0.46 -15.96
C GLN A 83 18.91 0.46 -17.48
N LYS A 84 17.63 0.37 -17.89
CA LYS A 84 17.25 0.46 -19.30
C LYS A 84 17.52 1.83 -19.90
N GLN A 85 17.25 2.92 -19.17
CA GLN A 85 17.53 4.29 -19.61
C GLN A 85 19.03 4.50 -19.82
N PHE A 86 19.88 4.13 -18.85
CA PHE A 86 21.35 4.29 -18.99
C PHE A 86 21.96 3.50 -20.15
N LYS A 87 21.41 2.32 -20.50
CA LYS A 87 21.87 1.56 -21.67
C LYS A 87 21.42 2.15 -23.01
N GLY A 88 20.30 2.88 -23.02
CA GLY A 88 19.80 3.56 -24.22
C GLY A 88 20.62 4.79 -24.62
N ASP A 89 21.24 5.46 -23.64
CA ASP A 89 22.07 6.66 -23.86
C ASP A 89 23.52 6.33 -24.32
N GLN A 90 23.89 5.04 -24.38
CA GLN A 90 25.22 4.57 -24.81
C GLN A 90 25.23 4.02 -26.25
N VAL A 91 24.17 4.21 -27.03
CA VAL A 91 24.06 3.77 -28.44
C VAL A 91 23.85 4.95 -29.37
#